data_AF-A0A965I7Y1-F1
#
_entry.id   AF-A0A965I7Y1-F1
#
_cell.length_a   1.000
_cell.length_b   1.000
_cell.length_c   1.000
_cell.angle_alpha   90.00
_cell.angle_beta   90.00
_cell.angle_gamma   90.00
#
_symmetry.space_group_name_H-M   'P 1'
#
loop_
_entity.id
_entity.type
_entity.pdbx_description
1 polymer ?
#
loop_
_entity_poly.entity_id
_entity_poly.type
_entity_poly.pdbx_seq_one_letter_code
_entity_poly.pdbx_strand_id
1 'polypeptide(L)'
;RAKETALQLAKKMKEIKRDLEFAFVHEVGGGRAPTDQDTQQTDVTTAGAYQSGAERQMKSAAAMISSDHIASIGTVIDTTVASSATPTATQVKVTETAQGGLTSADLEQDILGLHQTMYDNGSDADIAMIPSGYATTVAGFIDDSSRHRDFGKSREIVNVVDVYISPFGTLKFVINRHQNPDAIYLLDPSMWRSMVLRPFTRTLLAPTGDHTKHYLVGEYSLKHMNFKGSGMLWRTTYTGASSAGGAVTNNTPAGG
;
A
#
# COMPACT_ATOMS: atom_id res chain seq x y z
N ARG A 1 7.13 -42.09 -9.93
CA ARG A 1 6.22 -41.23 -10.72
C ARG A 1 5.06 -40.68 -9.89
N ALA A 2 4.12 -41.48 -9.35
CA ALA A 2 2.94 -40.94 -8.64
C ALA A 2 3.24 -40.04 -7.40
N LYS A 3 4.24 -40.38 -6.59
CA LYS A 3 4.66 -39.55 -5.45
C LYS A 3 5.29 -38.21 -5.89
N GLU A 4 6.05 -38.25 -6.98
CA GLU A 4 6.71 -37.08 -7.55
C GLU A 4 5.72 -36.15 -8.23
N THR A 5 4.75 -36.67 -8.99
CA THR A 5 3.67 -35.87 -9.57
C THR A 5 2.81 -35.21 -8.50
N ALA A 6 2.52 -35.90 -7.39
CA ALA A 6 1.82 -35.32 -6.25
C ALA A 6 2.63 -34.18 -5.58
N LEU A 7 3.94 -34.36 -5.40
CA LEU A 7 4.84 -33.33 -4.87
C LEU A 7 4.86 -32.08 -5.75
N GLN A 8 5.06 -32.28 -7.06
CA GLN A 8 5.12 -31.18 -8.03
C GLN A 8 3.79 -30.42 -8.09
N LEU A 9 2.66 -31.13 -8.03
CA LEU A 9 1.34 -30.51 -7.97
C LEU A 9 1.16 -29.71 -6.67
N ALA A 10 1.56 -30.26 -5.52
CA ALA A 10 1.49 -29.56 -4.24
C ALA A 10 2.35 -28.29 -4.25
N LYS A 11 3.54 -28.33 -4.87
CA LYS A 11 4.39 -27.16 -5.05
C LYS A 11 3.71 -26.10 -5.93
N LYS A 12 3.19 -26.50 -7.09
CA LYS A 12 2.47 -25.59 -8.01
C LYS A 12 1.23 -24.97 -7.38
N MET A 13 0.49 -25.71 -6.56
CA MET A 13 -0.65 -25.16 -5.81
C MET A 13 -0.22 -24.13 -4.76
N LYS A 14 0.93 -24.32 -4.11
CA LYS A 14 1.48 -23.32 -3.17
C LYS A 14 1.95 -22.07 -3.90
N GLU A 15 2.59 -22.23 -5.06
CA GLU A 15 2.98 -21.11 -5.93
C GLU A 15 1.73 -20.31 -6.37
N ILE A 16 0.69 -20.98 -6.88
CA ILE A 16 -0.56 -20.31 -7.26
C ILE A 16 -1.19 -19.56 -6.09
N LYS A 17 -1.20 -20.12 -4.88
CA LYS A 17 -1.71 -19.41 -3.70
C LYS A 17 -0.93 -18.14 -3.37
N ARG A 18 0.38 -18.16 -3.58
CA ARG A 18 1.24 -17.00 -3.39
C ARG A 18 1.03 -15.96 -4.50
N ASP A 19 0.87 -16.41 -5.74
CA ASP A 19 0.59 -15.52 -6.87
C ASP A 19 -0.79 -14.87 -6.73
N LEU A 20 -1.77 -15.62 -6.21
CA LEU A 20 -3.09 -15.11 -5.82
C LEU A 20 -3.02 -13.98 -4.81
N GLU A 21 -2.26 -14.21 -3.74
CA GLU A 21 -2.05 -13.21 -2.69
C GLU A 21 -1.39 -11.96 -3.28
N PHE A 22 -0.31 -12.12 -4.04
CA PHE A 22 0.36 -11.02 -4.73
C PHE A 22 -0.59 -10.22 -5.63
N ALA A 23 -1.41 -10.90 -6.44
CA ALA A 23 -2.40 -10.24 -7.29
C ALA A 23 -3.46 -9.45 -6.50
N PHE A 24 -3.81 -9.91 -5.29
CA PHE A 24 -4.80 -9.24 -4.45
C PHE A 24 -4.25 -8.02 -3.69
N VAL A 25 -2.95 -7.97 -3.38
CA VAL A 25 -2.40 -6.93 -2.47
C VAL A 25 -1.20 -6.14 -3.01
N HIS A 26 -0.72 -6.40 -4.23
CA HIS A 26 0.49 -5.74 -4.75
C HIS A 26 0.23 -4.51 -5.62
N GLU A 27 -0.47 -4.64 -6.75
CA GLU A 27 -0.47 -3.60 -7.79
C GLU A 27 -1.79 -2.82 -7.88
N VAL A 28 -1.70 -1.49 -7.93
CA VAL A 28 -2.83 -0.60 -8.20
C VAL A 28 -3.20 -0.72 -9.68
N GLY A 29 -3.97 -1.74 -10.06
CA GLY A 29 -4.46 -1.91 -11.42
C GLY A 29 -5.14 -0.63 -11.93
N GLY A 30 -4.45 0.08 -12.84
CA GLY A 30 -4.91 1.34 -13.43
C GLY A 30 -4.41 2.61 -12.74
N GLY A 31 -3.08 2.83 -12.69
CA GLY A 31 -2.48 4.17 -12.66
C GLY A 31 -2.88 5.12 -11.53
N ARG A 32 -3.48 4.63 -10.44
CA ARG A 32 -3.87 5.48 -9.31
C ARG A 32 -2.68 5.57 -8.35
N ALA A 33 -1.69 6.37 -8.70
CA ALA A 33 -0.94 7.08 -7.67
C ALA A 33 -1.95 7.99 -6.93
N PRO A 34 -1.84 8.20 -5.60
CA PRO A 34 -2.65 9.20 -4.92
C PRO A 34 -2.38 10.54 -5.61
N THR A 35 -3.39 11.04 -6.32
CA THR A 35 -3.31 12.33 -6.97
C THR A 35 -3.30 13.39 -5.88
N ASP A 36 -2.14 13.95 -5.62
CA ASP A 36 -2.03 15.23 -4.91
C ASP A 36 -2.82 16.25 -5.74
N GLN A 37 -3.83 16.88 -5.13
CA GLN A 37 -4.76 17.78 -5.84
C GLN A 37 -4.11 19.10 -6.31
N ASP A 38 -2.78 19.23 -6.27
CA ASP A 38 -2.04 20.40 -6.78
C ASP A 38 -1.08 20.08 -7.94
N THR A 39 -0.86 18.81 -8.27
CA THR A 39 -0.25 18.51 -9.58
C THR A 39 -1.38 18.53 -10.59
N GLN A 40 -1.53 19.65 -11.31
CA GLN A 40 -2.16 19.59 -12.63
C GLN A 40 -1.39 18.54 -13.43
N GLN A 41 -1.94 17.32 -13.43
CA GLN A 41 -1.54 16.25 -14.31
C GLN A 41 -1.93 16.71 -15.72
N THR A 42 -1.03 17.49 -16.33
CA THR A 42 -1.03 17.82 -17.76
C THR A 42 -0.56 16.64 -18.61
N ASP A 43 -0.53 15.44 -18.03
CA ASP A 43 -0.80 14.22 -18.78
C ASP A 43 -2.31 13.97 -18.78
N VAL A 44 -3.00 14.59 -19.75
CA VAL A 44 -4.18 13.98 -20.37
C VAL A 44 -3.72 12.71 -21.09
N THR A 45 -3.30 11.72 -20.31
CA THR A 45 -3.36 10.31 -20.70
C THR A 45 -4.59 9.74 -20.02
N THR A 46 -5.74 10.15 -20.56
CA THR A 46 -7.04 9.50 -20.47
C THR A 46 -7.18 8.53 -19.30
N ALA A 47 -7.85 8.97 -18.23
CA ALA A 47 -8.55 8.06 -17.34
C ALA A 47 -9.40 7.12 -18.21
N GLY A 48 -8.93 5.87 -18.41
CA GLY A 48 -9.54 4.92 -19.34
C GLY A 48 -8.80 4.65 -20.67
N ALA A 49 -7.48 4.91 -20.78
CA ALA A 49 -6.69 4.28 -21.83
C ALA A 49 -6.62 2.76 -21.58
N TYR A 50 -7.55 2.00 -22.17
CA TYR A 50 -7.38 0.57 -22.37
C TYR A 50 -6.09 0.39 -23.15
N GLN A 51 -5.00 0.00 -22.48
CA GLN A 51 -3.78 -0.43 -23.14
C GLN A 51 -4.15 -1.69 -23.94
N SER A 52 -4.48 -1.51 -25.22
CA SER A 52 -4.90 -2.58 -26.12
C SER A 52 -3.70 -3.48 -26.36
N GLY A 53 -3.57 -4.52 -25.53
CA GLY A 53 -2.44 -5.44 -25.57
C GLY A 53 -1.95 -5.89 -24.19
N ALA A 54 -2.32 -5.21 -23.10
CA ALA A 54 -2.04 -5.71 -21.75
C ALA A 54 -3.06 -6.80 -21.38
N GLU A 55 -2.57 -7.93 -20.87
CA GLU A 55 -3.44 -8.95 -20.25
C GLU A 55 -4.32 -8.27 -19.19
N ARG A 56 -5.63 -8.54 -19.21
CA ARG A 56 -6.55 -7.97 -18.23
C ARG A 56 -6.25 -8.58 -16.85
N GLN A 57 -5.51 -7.85 -16.04
CA GLN A 57 -5.30 -8.20 -14.64
C GLN A 57 -6.53 -7.78 -13.81
N MET A 58 -6.84 -8.57 -12.78
CA MET A 58 -7.87 -8.17 -11.81
C MET A 58 -7.39 -6.96 -11.01
N LYS A 59 -8.32 -6.17 -10.48
CA LYS A 59 -7.98 -5.10 -9.54
C LYS A 59 -7.57 -5.69 -8.19
N SER A 60 -6.50 -5.18 -7.61
CA SER A 60 -6.08 -5.48 -6.23
C SER A 60 -6.88 -4.66 -5.21
N ALA A 61 -6.65 -4.91 -3.92
CA ALA A 61 -7.20 -4.13 -2.83
C ALA A 61 -6.85 -2.64 -2.93
N ALA A 62 -5.60 -2.30 -3.31
CA ALA A 62 -5.16 -0.92 -3.48
C ALA A 62 -6.00 -0.14 -4.49
N ALA A 63 -6.40 -0.78 -5.59
CA ALA A 63 -7.23 -0.16 -6.63
C ALA A 63 -8.72 -0.09 -6.28
N MET A 64 -9.15 -0.78 -5.21
CA MET A 64 -10.53 -0.84 -4.72
C MET A 64 -10.76 -0.01 -3.46
N ILE A 65 -9.76 0.65 -2.90
CA ILE A 65 -9.95 1.56 -1.77
C ILE A 65 -10.38 2.94 -2.29
N SER A 66 -11.34 3.58 -1.62
CA SER A 66 -11.79 4.93 -1.95
C SER A 66 -10.64 5.94 -1.83
N SER A 67 -10.60 6.97 -2.68
CA SER A 67 -9.61 8.07 -2.53
C SER A 67 -9.64 8.71 -1.16
N ASP A 68 -10.83 8.85 -0.59
CA ASP A 68 -11.03 9.52 0.70
C ASP A 68 -10.39 8.73 1.85
N HIS A 69 -10.07 7.46 1.62
CA HIS A 69 -9.45 6.55 2.58
C HIS A 69 -8.00 6.21 2.14
N ILE A 70 -7.38 7.08 1.34
CA ILE A 70 -5.96 7.01 1.00
C ILE A 70 -5.29 8.23 1.63
N ALA A 71 -4.29 7.98 2.46
CA ALA A 71 -3.44 9.01 3.05
C ALA A 71 -1.97 8.71 2.76
N SER A 72 -1.11 9.72 2.87
CA SER A 72 0.33 9.60 2.61
C SER A 72 1.11 9.33 3.89
N ILE A 73 2.19 8.55 3.76
CA ILE A 73 3.13 8.29 4.85
C ILE A 73 4.14 9.44 4.94
N GLY A 74 4.32 10.01 6.13
CA GLY A 74 5.37 10.98 6.43
C GLY A 74 5.12 12.40 5.92
N THR A 75 3.88 12.77 5.58
CA THR A 75 3.63 14.12 5.05
C THR A 75 3.63 15.17 6.15
N VAL A 76 4.72 15.94 6.23
CA VAL A 76 4.71 17.24 6.91
C VAL A 76 4.11 18.27 5.94
N ILE A 77 2.85 18.65 6.14
CA ILE A 77 2.26 19.79 5.46
C ILE A 77 2.80 21.06 6.16
N ASP A 78 3.88 21.65 5.65
CA ASP A 78 4.30 22.99 6.09
C ASP A 78 3.26 24.01 5.62
N THR A 79 2.39 24.45 6.54
CA THR A 79 1.32 25.42 6.26
C THR A 79 1.83 26.86 6.41
N THR A 80 3.00 27.18 5.85
CA THR A 80 3.42 28.57 5.68
C THR A 80 2.80 29.14 4.40
N VAL A 81 1.54 29.58 4.51
CA VAL A 81 0.89 30.40 3.47
C VAL A 81 1.70 31.67 3.24
N ALA A 82 2.49 31.70 2.17
CA ALA A 82 2.94 32.97 1.59
C ALA A 82 1.73 33.61 0.91
N SER A 83 0.98 34.44 1.65
CA SER A 83 -0.10 35.24 1.07
C SER A 83 0.51 36.28 0.12
N SER A 84 0.69 35.93 -1.15
CA SER A 84 0.94 36.93 -2.20
C SER A 84 -0.36 37.68 -2.46
N ALA A 85 -0.32 39.00 -2.42
CA ALA A 85 -1.46 39.92 -2.43
C ALA A 85 -2.26 40.01 -3.76
N THR A 86 -2.38 38.92 -4.52
CA THR A 86 -3.13 38.88 -5.78
C THR A 86 -3.83 37.52 -5.94
N PRO A 87 -5.16 37.47 -6.14
CA PRO A 87 -5.91 36.22 -6.22
C PRO A 87 -5.81 35.65 -7.64
N THR A 88 -4.68 35.03 -7.97
CA THR A 88 -4.55 34.19 -9.17
C THR A 88 -3.84 32.92 -8.76
N ALA A 89 -4.60 31.81 -8.70
CA ALA A 89 -4.18 30.47 -8.30
C ALA A 89 -3.41 30.41 -6.97
N THR A 90 -4.05 29.91 -5.92
CA THR A 90 -3.38 29.50 -4.68
C THR A 90 -2.35 28.43 -5.02
N GLN A 91 -1.11 28.82 -5.32
CA GLN A 91 0.01 27.89 -5.41
C GLN A 91 0.39 27.55 -3.97
N VAL A 92 0.04 26.34 -3.54
CA VAL A 92 0.58 25.78 -2.31
C VAL A 92 2.02 25.44 -2.62
N LYS A 93 2.96 26.30 -2.19
CA LYS A 93 4.37 25.91 -2.22
C LYS A 93 4.54 24.81 -1.18
N VAL A 94 4.49 23.56 -1.63
CA VAL A 94 4.93 22.40 -0.85
C VAL A 94 6.44 22.55 -0.70
N THR A 95 6.88 23.12 0.41
CA THR A 95 8.30 23.11 0.75
C THR A 95 8.61 21.72 1.26
N GLU A 96 9.16 20.89 0.38
CA GLU A 96 9.72 19.61 0.77
C GLU A 96 10.90 19.84 1.70
N THR A 97 10.66 19.68 2.99
CA THR A 97 11.77 19.32 3.86
C THR A 97 12.04 17.86 3.56
N ALA A 98 13.19 17.55 2.95
CA ALA A 98 13.66 16.18 2.84
C ALA A 98 13.52 15.52 4.21
N GLN A 99 12.52 14.66 4.38
CA GLN A 99 12.23 14.11 5.69
C GLN A 99 13.44 13.25 6.05
N GLY A 100 14.06 13.56 7.20
CA GLY A 100 14.85 12.57 7.92
C GLY A 100 14.03 11.28 8.05
N GLY A 101 14.69 10.12 8.11
CA GLY A 101 14.00 8.82 8.01
C GLY A 101 12.72 8.75 8.86
N LEU A 102 11.63 8.27 8.24
CA LEU A 102 10.30 8.07 8.85
C LEU A 102 10.44 7.56 10.29
N THR A 103 10.01 8.37 11.26
CA THR A 103 10.07 7.98 12.67
C THR A 103 8.87 7.11 13.03
N SER A 104 8.98 6.36 14.12
CA SER A 104 7.86 5.59 14.68
C SER A 104 6.68 6.47 15.06
N ALA A 105 6.95 7.68 15.56
CA ALA A 105 5.92 8.64 15.93
C ALA A 105 5.16 9.17 14.71
N ASP A 106 5.86 9.47 13.62
CA ASP A 106 5.22 9.92 12.37
C ASP A 106 4.27 8.85 11.83
N LEU A 107 4.75 7.60 11.75
CA LEU A 107 3.96 6.49 11.24
C LEU A 107 2.74 6.18 12.14
N GLU A 108 2.89 6.30 13.46
CA GLU A 108 1.78 6.13 14.40
C GLU A 108 0.70 7.20 14.21
N GLN A 109 1.11 8.46 14.02
CA GLN A 109 0.17 9.57 13.72
C GLN A 109 -0.55 9.36 12.39
N ASP A 110 0.16 8.91 11.34
CA ASP A 110 -0.44 8.63 10.04
C ASP A 110 -1.49 7.50 10.13
N ILE A 111 -1.17 6.41 10.85
CA ILE A 111 -2.12 5.30 11.07
C ILE A 111 -3.32 5.79 11.88
N LEU A 112 -3.11 6.60 12.91
CA LEU A 112 -4.18 7.17 13.72
C LEU A 112 -5.10 8.08 12.90
N GLY A 113 -4.55 8.96 12.07
CA GLY A 113 -5.31 9.88 11.22
C GLY A 113 -6.12 9.16 10.14
N LEU A 114 -5.56 8.14 9.51
CA LEU A 114 -6.32 7.29 8.58
C LEU A 114 -7.43 6.52 9.31
N HIS A 115 -7.14 5.94 10.49
CA HIS A 115 -8.13 5.21 11.26
C HIS A 115 -9.29 6.12 11.70
N GLN A 116 -9.01 7.37 12.09
CA GLN A 116 -10.04 8.38 12.36
C GLN A 116 -10.92 8.62 11.13
N THR A 117 -10.29 8.87 9.97
CA THR A 117 -11.00 9.15 8.72
C THR A 117 -11.92 7.98 8.34
N MET A 118 -11.46 6.75 8.54
CA MET A 118 -12.24 5.54 8.32
C MET A 118 -13.43 5.42 9.29
N TYR A 119 -13.20 5.69 10.57
CA TYR A 119 -14.23 5.65 11.61
C TYR A 119 -15.33 6.69 11.35
N ASP A 120 -14.97 7.92 11.00
CA ASP A 120 -15.90 8.99 10.67
C ASP A 120 -16.76 8.66 9.42
N ASN A 121 -16.25 7.81 8.53
CA ASN A 121 -16.97 7.27 7.38
C ASN A 121 -17.71 5.94 7.67
N GLY A 122 -17.75 5.49 8.92
CA GLY A 122 -18.49 4.30 9.37
C GLY A 122 -17.81 2.96 9.06
N SER A 123 -16.48 2.93 9.01
CA SER A 123 -15.69 1.71 8.82
C SER A 123 -15.12 1.20 10.15
N ASP A 124 -15.16 -0.11 10.34
CA ASP A 124 -14.64 -0.79 11.54
C ASP A 124 -13.44 -1.67 11.17
N ALA A 125 -12.33 -1.06 10.73
CA ALA A 125 -11.14 -1.82 10.37
C ALA A 125 -10.44 -2.39 11.62
N ASP A 126 -10.08 -3.67 11.56
CA ASP A 126 -9.50 -4.41 12.68
C ASP A 126 -8.14 -5.05 12.33
N ILE A 127 -7.73 -5.03 11.06
CA ILE A 127 -6.43 -5.54 10.60
C ILE A 127 -5.62 -4.41 9.97
N ALA A 128 -4.40 -4.20 10.50
CA ALA A 128 -3.37 -3.40 9.85
C ALA A 128 -2.36 -4.33 9.16
N MET A 129 -2.44 -4.44 7.84
CA MET A 129 -1.50 -5.22 7.04
C MET A 129 -0.29 -4.36 6.69
N ILE A 130 0.91 -4.79 7.09
CA ILE A 130 2.15 -4.00 6.97
C ILE A 130 3.26 -4.74 6.21
N PRO A 131 3.98 -4.08 5.29
CA PRO A 131 5.10 -4.71 4.60
C PRO A 131 6.29 -4.78 5.56
N SER A 132 7.24 -5.66 5.27
CA SER A 132 8.38 -5.91 6.15
C SER A 132 9.24 -4.66 6.42
N GLY A 133 9.24 -3.69 5.51
CA GLY A 133 10.01 -2.44 5.65
C GLY A 133 9.54 -1.54 6.80
N TYR A 134 8.25 -1.56 7.15
CA TYR A 134 7.69 -0.75 8.24
C TYR A 134 7.56 -1.52 9.55
N ALA A 135 7.82 -2.84 9.57
CA ALA A 135 7.63 -3.67 10.76
C ALA A 135 8.52 -3.24 11.93
N THR A 136 9.76 -2.81 11.67
CA THR A 136 10.67 -2.31 12.71
C THR A 136 10.25 -0.94 13.24
N THR A 137 9.66 -0.10 12.39
CA THR A 137 9.11 1.21 12.77
C THR A 137 7.88 1.04 13.64
N VAL A 138 6.97 0.12 13.27
CA VAL A 138 5.79 -0.25 14.08
C VAL A 138 6.19 -0.84 15.43
N ALA A 139 7.24 -1.67 15.48
CA ALA A 139 7.79 -2.16 16.74
C ALA A 139 8.30 -1.04 17.67
N GLY A 140 8.57 0.14 17.12
CA GLY A 140 8.98 1.33 17.85
C GLY A 140 7.84 2.23 18.35
N PHE A 141 6.57 1.87 18.17
CA PHE A 141 5.43 2.64 18.74
C PHE A 141 5.40 2.57 20.27
N ILE A 142 6.00 1.52 20.84
CA ILE A 142 6.09 1.34 22.29
C ILE A 142 7.22 2.23 22.83
N ASP A 143 6.88 3.21 23.67
CA ASP A 143 7.87 3.94 24.48
C ASP A 143 8.65 2.95 25.37
N ASP A 144 9.96 3.14 25.47
CA ASP A 144 10.91 2.20 26.08
C ASP A 144 10.55 1.89 27.56
N SER A 145 9.89 2.83 28.23
CA SER A 145 9.39 2.72 29.60
C SER A 145 8.22 1.74 29.80
N SER A 146 7.46 1.46 28.74
CA SER A 146 6.24 0.64 28.78
C SER A 146 6.46 -0.83 28.37
N ARG A 147 7.70 -1.19 28.00
CA ARG A 147 8.15 -2.57 27.74
C ARG A 147 8.21 -3.36 29.05
N HIS A 148 7.05 -3.70 29.61
CA HIS A 148 6.96 -4.52 30.80
C HIS A 148 7.41 -5.94 30.47
N ARG A 149 8.62 -6.30 30.92
CA ARG A 149 9.06 -7.70 30.92
C ARG A 149 8.20 -8.44 31.92
N ASP A 150 7.34 -9.33 31.45
CA ASP A 150 6.62 -10.24 32.34
C ASP A 150 7.66 -11.12 33.05
N PHE A 151 7.88 -10.87 34.34
CA PHE A 151 8.89 -11.55 35.15
C PHE A 151 8.61 -13.06 35.31
N GLY A 152 7.43 -13.54 34.88
CA GLY A 152 7.09 -14.97 34.78
C GLY A 152 7.65 -15.69 33.54
N LYS A 153 8.12 -14.96 32.52
CA LYS A 153 8.73 -15.48 31.28
C LYS A 153 10.15 -14.96 31.09
N SER A 154 10.99 -15.17 32.11
CA SER A 154 12.31 -14.56 32.30
C SER A 154 13.34 -14.66 31.15
N ARG A 155 13.05 -15.39 30.06
CA ARG A 155 13.95 -15.58 28.90
C ARG A 155 13.41 -15.05 27.57
N GLU A 156 12.22 -14.46 27.53
CA GLU A 156 11.61 -13.94 26.29
C GLU A 156 11.80 -12.41 26.20
N ILE A 157 12.38 -11.93 25.09
CA ILE A 157 12.42 -10.50 24.74
C ILE A 157 11.42 -10.29 23.61
N VAL A 158 10.33 -9.57 23.88
CA VAL A 158 9.31 -9.22 22.89
C VAL A 158 9.59 -7.82 22.36
N ASN A 159 9.72 -7.68 21.04
CA ASN A 159 10.01 -6.41 20.37
C ASN A 159 9.02 -6.17 19.21
N VAL A 160 7.76 -6.53 19.40
CA VAL A 160 6.72 -6.40 18.38
C VAL A 160 5.46 -5.82 18.99
N VAL A 161 4.74 -5.01 18.19
CA VAL A 161 3.39 -4.56 18.49
C VAL A 161 2.44 -5.46 17.71
N ASP A 162 1.78 -6.39 18.40
CA ASP A 162 0.81 -7.28 17.78
C ASP A 162 -0.58 -6.61 17.67
N VAL A 163 -0.90 -5.75 18.64
CA VAL A 163 -2.20 -5.08 18.76
C VAL A 163 -1.97 -3.61 19.11
N TYR A 164 -2.61 -2.73 18.35
CA TYR A 164 -2.65 -1.30 18.57
C TYR A 164 -4.07 -0.88 18.91
N ILE A 165 -4.25 -0.27 20.09
CA ILE A 165 -5.54 0.19 20.57
C ILE A 165 -5.57 1.69 20.38
N SER A 166 -6.41 2.15 19.47
CA SER A 166 -6.66 3.57 19.23
C SER A 166 -8.03 3.98 19.81
N PRO A 167 -8.32 5.29 19.93
CA PRO A 167 -9.66 5.78 20.26
C PRO A 167 -10.76 5.35 19.27
N PHE A 168 -10.39 4.91 18.07
CA PHE A 168 -11.31 4.53 16.98
C PHE A 168 -11.53 3.02 16.86
N GLY A 169 -10.78 2.21 17.62
CA GLY A 169 -10.88 0.76 17.56
C GLY A 169 -9.56 0.07 17.84
N THR A 170 -9.54 -1.25 17.63
CA THR A 170 -8.34 -2.06 17.83
C THR A 170 -7.84 -2.59 16.49
N LEU A 171 -6.58 -2.31 16.16
CA LEU A 171 -5.92 -2.81 14.96
C LEU A 171 -4.94 -3.93 15.33
N LYS A 172 -5.08 -5.09 14.70
CA LYS A 172 -4.10 -6.16 14.77
C LYS A 172 -3.10 -6.01 13.64
N PHE A 173 -1.81 -5.94 13.96
CA PHE A 173 -0.77 -5.90 12.95
C PHE A 173 -0.51 -7.28 12.36
N VAL A 174 -0.49 -7.37 11.03
CA VAL A 174 -0.17 -8.58 10.27
C VAL A 174 0.86 -8.24 9.21
N ILE A 175 2.04 -8.85 9.31
CA ILE A 175 3.10 -8.64 8.31
C ILE A 175 2.78 -9.48 7.06
N ASN A 176 2.70 -8.82 5.90
CA ASN A 176 2.58 -9.48 4.60
C ASN A 176 3.75 -9.08 3.69
N ARG A 177 4.44 -10.08 3.14
CA ARG A 177 5.60 -9.91 2.24
C ARG A 177 5.23 -9.85 0.75
N HIS A 178 4.00 -10.19 0.40
CA HIS A 178 3.48 -10.25 -0.97
C HIS A 178 2.66 -9.01 -1.33
N GLN A 179 2.41 -8.14 -0.37
CA GLN A 179 1.76 -6.86 -0.61
C GLN A 179 2.73 -5.84 -1.22
N ASN A 180 2.20 -4.67 -1.59
CA ASN A 180 3.00 -3.53 -2.02
C ASN A 180 3.97 -3.08 -0.92
N PRO A 181 5.29 -2.96 -1.18
CA PRO A 181 6.26 -2.52 -0.17
C PRO A 181 6.04 -1.08 0.31
N ASP A 182 5.35 -0.26 -0.47
CA ASP A 182 5.11 1.16 -0.22
C ASP A 182 3.73 1.45 0.38
N ALA A 183 2.89 0.42 0.61
CA ALA A 183 1.55 0.58 1.15
C ALA A 183 1.37 -0.14 2.49
N ILE A 184 0.60 0.47 3.38
CA ILE A 184 0.05 -0.16 4.59
C ILE A 184 -1.47 -0.14 4.44
N TYR A 185 -2.13 -1.28 4.66
CA TYR A 185 -3.58 -1.37 4.56
C TYR A 185 -4.24 -1.47 5.93
N LEU A 186 -5.30 -0.70 6.14
CA LEU A 186 -6.25 -0.87 7.23
C LEU A 186 -7.48 -1.53 6.63
N LEU A 187 -7.71 -2.78 7.00
CA LEU A 187 -8.70 -3.65 6.36
C LEU A 187 -9.76 -4.05 7.38
N ASP A 188 -11.01 -4.07 6.91
CA ASP A 188 -12.09 -4.87 7.49
C ASP A 188 -12.25 -6.13 6.62
N PRO A 189 -11.79 -7.31 7.07
CA PRO A 189 -11.92 -8.58 6.34
C PRO A 189 -13.37 -8.93 6.01
N SER A 190 -14.32 -8.46 6.81
CA SER A 190 -15.75 -8.67 6.58
C SER A 190 -16.22 -8.02 5.29
N MET A 191 -15.53 -6.98 4.79
CA MET A 191 -15.84 -6.22 3.57
C MET A 191 -15.13 -6.74 2.31
N TRP A 192 -14.30 -7.78 2.43
CA TRP A 192 -13.59 -8.41 1.32
C TRP A 192 -14.11 -9.82 1.02
N ARG A 193 -14.22 -10.16 -0.26
CA ARG A 193 -14.63 -11.50 -0.71
C ARG A 193 -13.76 -11.95 -1.88
N SER A 194 -13.24 -13.17 -1.80
CA SER A 194 -12.69 -13.87 -2.95
C SER A 194 -13.83 -14.37 -3.82
N MET A 195 -13.91 -13.92 -5.06
CA MET A 195 -14.88 -14.40 -6.04
C MET A 195 -14.24 -15.47 -6.91
N VAL A 196 -14.73 -16.70 -6.84
CA VAL A 196 -14.26 -17.80 -7.70
C VAL A 196 -15.29 -18.02 -8.79
N LEU A 197 -14.90 -17.81 -10.05
CA LEU A 197 -15.74 -18.08 -11.21
C LEU A 197 -15.59 -19.54 -11.65
N ARG A 198 -14.36 -20.04 -11.69
CA ARG A 198 -14.05 -21.45 -11.96
C ARG A 198 -13.07 -21.95 -10.90
N PRO A 199 -13.45 -22.89 -10.02
CA PRO A 199 -12.52 -23.51 -9.09
C PRO A 199 -11.36 -24.19 -9.82
N PHE A 200 -10.20 -24.29 -9.15
CA PHE A 200 -9.05 -24.96 -9.75
C PHE A 200 -9.35 -26.44 -10.03
N THR A 201 -9.30 -26.82 -11.30
CA THR A 201 -9.45 -28.21 -11.75
C THR A 201 -8.16 -28.69 -12.39
N ARG A 202 -7.90 -30.01 -12.28
CA ARG A 202 -6.75 -30.66 -12.90
C ARG A 202 -7.20 -31.61 -13.99
N THR A 203 -6.53 -31.57 -15.13
CA THR A 203 -6.74 -32.51 -16.24
C THR A 203 -5.40 -33.03 -16.72
N LEU A 204 -5.30 -34.34 -16.96
CA LEU A 204 -4.11 -34.94 -17.58
C LEU A 204 -4.09 -34.55 -19.06
N LEU A 205 -2.95 -34.01 -19.52
CA LEU A 205 -2.76 -33.72 -20.94
C LEU A 205 -2.32 -34.99 -21.68
N ALA A 206 -2.66 -35.05 -22.97
CA ALA A 206 -2.22 -36.13 -23.83
C ALA A 206 -0.69 -36.26 -23.79
N PRO A 207 -0.13 -37.49 -23.77
CA PRO A 207 1.31 -37.69 -23.77
C PRO A 207 1.96 -37.07 -25.00
N THR A 208 3.00 -36.27 -24.80
CA THR A 208 3.83 -35.71 -25.90
C THR A 208 5.30 -36.14 -25.77
N GLY A 209 5.56 -37.20 -25.01
CA GLY A 209 6.90 -37.65 -24.59
C GLY A 209 6.81 -38.54 -23.35
N ASP A 210 7.94 -38.97 -22.81
CA ASP A 210 8.00 -39.79 -21.58
C ASP A 210 7.89 -38.94 -20.29
N HIS A 211 6.94 -38.02 -20.28
CA HIS A 211 6.65 -37.14 -19.15
C HIS A 211 5.15 -36.90 -19.00
N THR A 212 4.69 -36.78 -17.76
CA THR A 212 3.27 -36.54 -17.45
C THR A 212 3.03 -35.05 -17.26
N LYS A 213 2.22 -34.44 -18.12
CA LYS A 213 1.80 -33.04 -18.00
C LYS A 213 0.39 -32.95 -17.42
N HIS A 214 0.18 -32.01 -16.51
CA HIS A 214 -1.14 -31.68 -15.98
C HIS A 214 -1.49 -30.26 -16.40
N TYR A 215 -2.70 -30.08 -16.91
CA TYR A 215 -3.31 -28.78 -17.11
C TYR A 215 -4.07 -28.39 -15.85
N LEU A 216 -3.88 -27.14 -15.41
CA LEU A 216 -4.52 -26.59 -14.24
C LEU A 216 -5.18 -25.27 -14.63
N VAL A 217 -6.49 -25.17 -14.39
CA VAL A 217 -7.26 -23.96 -14.74
C VAL A 217 -8.15 -23.58 -13.57
N GLY A 218 -8.15 -22.30 -13.24
CA GLY A 218 -9.01 -21.68 -12.26
C GLY A 218 -9.11 -20.19 -12.54
N GLU A 219 -10.28 -19.62 -12.25
CA GLU A 219 -10.58 -18.21 -12.46
C GLU A 219 -11.10 -17.63 -11.15
N TYR A 220 -10.53 -16.51 -10.74
CA TYR A 220 -10.77 -15.88 -9.47
C TYR A 220 -10.68 -14.36 -9.63
N SER A 221 -11.27 -13.65 -8.68
CA SER A 221 -11.22 -12.20 -8.57
C SER A 221 -11.35 -11.81 -7.10
N LEU A 222 -11.06 -10.55 -6.81
CA LEU A 222 -11.32 -9.93 -5.52
C LEU A 222 -12.56 -9.04 -5.64
N LYS A 223 -13.36 -8.95 -4.59
CA LYS A 223 -14.45 -7.98 -4.48
C LYS A 223 -14.39 -7.27 -3.15
N HIS A 224 -14.42 -5.95 -3.21
CA HIS A 224 -14.74 -5.10 -2.08
C HIS A 224 -16.26 -4.85 -2.04
N MET A 225 -16.89 -5.08 -0.89
CA MET A 225 -18.34 -4.88 -0.73
C MET A 225 -18.71 -3.43 -0.39
N ASN A 226 -17.77 -2.67 0.17
CA ASN A 226 -17.93 -1.25 0.45
C ASN A 226 -16.56 -0.57 0.34
N PHE A 227 -16.34 0.26 -0.69
CA PHE A 227 -15.05 0.92 -0.96
C PHE A 227 -14.53 1.82 0.19
N LYS A 228 -15.38 2.15 1.16
CA LYS A 228 -15.03 2.89 2.38
C LYS A 228 -14.76 1.98 3.59
N GLY A 229 -14.97 0.67 3.48
CA GLY A 229 -14.70 -0.28 4.58
C GLY A 229 -13.21 -0.58 4.79
N SER A 230 -12.31 0.05 4.05
CA SER A 230 -10.86 -0.16 4.14
C SER A 230 -10.13 1.11 3.73
N GLY A 231 -8.88 1.22 4.15
CA GLY A 231 -8.01 2.36 3.89
C GLY A 231 -6.58 1.94 3.58
N MET A 232 -5.82 2.86 3.00
CA MET A 232 -4.44 2.66 2.62
C MET A 232 -3.60 3.88 3.00
N LEU A 233 -2.50 3.66 3.71
CA LEU A 233 -1.40 4.59 3.75
C LEU A 233 -0.43 4.27 2.62
N TRP A 234 -0.06 5.29 1.85
CA TRP A 234 0.84 5.16 0.71
C TRP A 234 2.08 6.01 0.90
N ARG A 235 3.26 5.45 0.61
CA ARG A 235 4.48 6.24 0.54
C ARG A 235 4.51 7.05 -0.75
N THR A 236 4.28 8.35 -0.64
CA THR A 236 4.51 9.27 -1.75
C THR A 236 6.01 9.44 -1.94
N THR A 237 6.57 8.83 -2.99
CA THR A 237 7.94 9.17 -3.42
C THR A 237 7.84 10.41 -4.28
N TYR A 238 8.07 11.58 -3.70
CA TYR A 238 8.24 12.77 -4.54
C TYR A 238 9.66 12.72 -5.12
N THR A 239 9.74 12.64 -6.45
CA THR A 239 11.01 12.86 -7.15
C THR A 239 11.17 14.35 -7.24
N GLY A 240 11.75 14.95 -6.20
CA GLY A 240 12.07 16.37 -6.21
C GLY A 240 12.86 16.68 -7.48
N ALA A 241 12.30 17.52 -8.35
CA ALA A 241 13.14 18.38 -9.15
C ALA A 241 13.88 19.23 -8.11
N SER A 242 15.09 18.81 -7.74
CA SER A 242 15.93 19.60 -6.86
C SER A 242 15.99 20.98 -7.49
N SER A 243 15.38 21.97 -6.85
CA SER A 243 15.63 23.37 -7.17
C SER A 243 17.07 23.63 -6.75
N ALA A 244 18.02 23.14 -7.56
CA ALA A 244 19.38 23.60 -7.53
C ALA A 244 19.26 25.09 -7.80
N GLY A 245 19.38 25.88 -6.73
CA GLY A 245 19.52 27.32 -6.79
C GLY A 245 20.81 27.65 -7.54
N GLY A 246 20.77 27.54 -8.86
CA GLY A 246 21.67 28.25 -9.73
C GLY A 246 21.22 29.69 -9.69
N ALA A 247 21.90 30.50 -8.88
CA ALA A 247 21.80 31.94 -9.00
C ALA A 247 22.08 32.30 -10.47
N VAL A 248 21.04 32.68 -11.21
CA VAL A 248 21.21 33.34 -12.50
C VAL A 248 21.80 34.69 -12.16
N THR A 249 23.13 34.77 -12.15
CA THR A 249 23.83 36.05 -12.16
C THR A 249 23.46 36.70 -13.49
N ASN A 250 22.52 37.64 -13.45
CA ASN A 250 22.24 38.53 -14.57
C ASN A 250 23.50 39.35 -14.83
N ASN A 251 24.40 38.84 -15.65
CA ASN A 251 25.48 39.63 -16.22
C ASN A 251 24.88 40.46 -17.36
N THR A 252 24.25 41.58 -17.01
CA THR A 252 23.95 42.62 -18.00
C THR A 252 25.27 43.32 -18.32
N PRO A 253 25.73 43.37 -19.58
CA PRO A 253 26.91 44.14 -19.92
C PRO A 253 26.59 45.61 -19.69
N ALA A 254 27.41 46.30 -18.87
CA ALA A 254 27.36 47.75 -18.77
C ALA A 254 27.73 48.35 -20.14
N GLY A 255 26.71 48.79 -20.88
CA GLY A 255 26.87 49.68 -22.02
C GLY A 255 26.64 51.12 -21.54
N GLY A 256 27.60 52.00 -21.82
CA GLY A 256 27.57 53.43 -21.49
C GLY A 256 28.92 53.94 -21.02
#